data_AF-A0A8T6DR88-F1
#
_entry.id   AF-A0A8T6DR88-F1
#
_cell.length_a   1.000
_cell.length_b   1.000
_cell.length_c   1.000
_cell.angle_alpha   90.00
_cell.angle_beta   90.00
_cell.angle_gamma   90.00
#
_symmetry.space_group_name_H-M   'P 1'
#
loop_
_entity.id
_entity.type
_entity.pdbx_description
1 polymer ?
#
loop_
_entity_poly.entity_id
_entity_poly.type
_entity_poly.pdbx_seq_one_letter_code
_entity_poly.pdbx_strand_id
1 'polypeptide(L)'
;MALTFEIGDESRPKGHALLYFGSPQAGLLATYVVLLPVKMDMSKYLPPMLAAQLGGLASEMIGDGGGSFAAPPIPEEVESIEPLRHLAELRGDDFVWGGDMVLGDLQAAMRQATEAVHEYETLYQRYVDANPQPSPSAPGRSLPSDAGDTSGSVQQVVYGLMSDRDRLAELSKLVWTMRFALESQDEALAEETNVSLQALGKALPERFWGERVRRAARDSSDAGARLAQLYVERCYKLLEEDFAAVQMLEEQIAALAEEAPPQGDLRS
;
A
#
# COMPACT_ATOMS: atom_id res chain seq x y z
N MET A 1 27.27 -1.63 -8.77
CA MET A 1 27.68 -2.76 -9.62
C MET A 1 26.93 -2.65 -10.94
N ALA A 2 27.42 -3.21 -12.05
CA ALA A 2 26.67 -3.25 -13.31
C ALA A 2 26.32 -4.70 -13.65
N LEU A 3 25.04 -4.98 -13.87
CA LEU A 3 24.55 -6.30 -14.28
C LEU A 3 24.65 -6.43 -15.80
N THR A 4 25.09 -7.60 -16.27
CA THR A 4 25.16 -7.88 -17.72
C THR A 4 24.11 -8.91 -18.09
N PHE A 5 23.14 -8.50 -18.91
CA PHE A 5 22.09 -9.39 -19.42
C PHE A 5 22.60 -10.17 -20.63
N GLU A 6 22.65 -11.49 -20.50
CA GLU A 6 22.94 -12.39 -21.63
C GLU A 6 21.65 -12.86 -22.31
N ILE A 7 20.59 -13.07 -21.52
CA ILE A 7 19.22 -13.32 -21.99
C ILE A 7 18.31 -12.31 -21.29
N GLY A 8 17.43 -11.68 -22.05
CA GLY A 8 16.55 -10.62 -21.56
C GLY A 8 16.94 -9.26 -22.11
N ASP A 9 16.37 -8.22 -21.51
CA ASP A 9 16.59 -6.83 -21.89
C ASP A 9 16.65 -5.99 -20.61
N GLU A 10 17.79 -5.34 -20.37
CA GLU A 10 18.02 -4.49 -19.19
C GLU A 10 16.98 -3.36 -19.07
N SER A 11 16.43 -2.89 -20.20
CA SER A 11 15.38 -1.86 -20.22
C SER A 11 13.97 -2.42 -19.98
N ARG A 12 13.82 -3.75 -20.03
CA ARG A 12 12.55 -4.48 -19.86
C ARG A 12 12.74 -5.76 -19.02
N PRO A 13 13.30 -5.67 -17.81
CA PRO A 13 13.52 -6.82 -16.95
C PRO A 13 12.19 -7.48 -16.59
N LYS A 14 12.21 -8.80 -16.44
CA LYS A 14 11.00 -9.62 -16.27
C LYS A 14 10.53 -9.73 -14.83
N GLY A 15 11.32 -9.22 -13.88
CA GLY A 15 11.06 -9.34 -12.44
C GLY A 15 11.57 -10.66 -11.84
N HIS A 16 12.28 -11.46 -12.63
CA HIS A 16 12.95 -12.67 -12.16
C HIS A 16 14.12 -13.02 -13.07
N ALA A 17 15.21 -13.49 -12.48
CA ALA A 17 16.44 -13.78 -13.21
C ALA A 17 17.21 -14.95 -12.60
N LEU A 18 17.81 -15.76 -13.47
CA LEU A 18 18.92 -16.62 -13.10
C LEU A 18 20.20 -15.77 -13.11
N LEU A 19 20.77 -15.57 -11.93
CA LEU A 19 21.93 -14.72 -11.71
C LEU A 19 23.14 -15.58 -11.40
N TYR A 20 24.25 -15.35 -12.10
CA TYR A 20 25.50 -16.07 -11.84
C TYR A 20 26.69 -15.12 -11.71
N PHE A 21 27.72 -15.60 -11.04
CA PHE A 21 28.95 -14.87 -10.73
C PHE A 21 30.18 -15.70 -11.08
N GLY A 22 31.30 -15.00 -11.26
CA GLY A 22 32.60 -15.61 -11.52
C GLY A 22 32.80 -16.04 -12.97
N SER A 23 33.74 -16.96 -13.17
CA SER A 23 34.18 -17.44 -14.48
C SER A 23 34.55 -18.92 -14.44
N PRO A 24 34.56 -19.65 -15.56
CA PRO A 24 34.92 -21.07 -15.57
C PRO A 24 36.31 -21.38 -15.00
N GLN A 25 37.24 -20.43 -15.02
CA GLN A 25 38.60 -20.60 -14.47
C GLN A 25 38.66 -20.33 -12.96
N ALA A 26 37.84 -19.42 -12.45
CA ALA A 26 37.79 -19.03 -11.04
C ALA A 26 36.68 -19.75 -10.25
N GLY A 27 35.81 -20.48 -10.94
CA GLY A 27 34.60 -21.08 -10.41
C GLY A 27 33.36 -20.22 -10.65
N LEU A 28 32.21 -20.89 -10.72
CA LEU A 28 30.92 -20.29 -11.00
C LEU A 28 29.99 -20.48 -9.81
N LEU A 29 29.28 -19.42 -9.47
CA LEU A 29 28.27 -19.41 -8.43
C LEU A 29 26.95 -18.92 -9.02
N ALA A 30 25.81 -19.47 -8.60
CA ALA A 30 24.51 -19.09 -9.11
C ALA A 30 23.44 -18.96 -8.03
N THR A 31 22.50 -18.05 -8.26
CA THR A 31 21.29 -17.87 -7.45
C THR A 31 20.13 -17.47 -8.36
N TYR A 32 18.92 -17.43 -7.81
CA TYR A 32 17.72 -16.98 -8.50
C TYR A 32 17.18 -15.72 -7.83
N VAL A 33 17.04 -14.65 -8.61
CA VAL A 33 16.47 -13.37 -8.17
C VAL A 33 14.98 -13.36 -8.48
N VAL A 34 14.18 -12.94 -7.49
CA VAL A 34 12.72 -12.78 -7.64
C VAL A 34 12.30 -11.43 -7.09
N LEU A 35 11.50 -10.71 -7.88
CA LEU A 35 10.70 -9.58 -7.43
C LEU A 35 9.24 -10.01 -7.40
N LEU A 36 8.65 -9.95 -6.21
CA LEU A 36 7.26 -10.35 -6.03
C LEU A 36 6.33 -9.27 -6.62
N PRO A 37 5.43 -9.63 -7.54
CA PRO A 37 4.48 -8.68 -8.13
C PRO A 37 3.35 -8.29 -7.15
N VAL A 38 3.22 -9.01 -6.03
CA VAL A 38 2.22 -8.76 -4.99
C VAL A 38 2.95 -8.58 -3.67
N LYS A 39 2.70 -7.45 -2.99
CA LYS A 39 3.24 -7.18 -1.66
C LYS A 39 2.82 -8.29 -0.70
N MET A 40 3.81 -9.00 -0.17
CA MET A 40 3.59 -10.07 0.80
C MET A 40 3.99 -9.59 2.19
N ASP A 41 3.04 -9.66 3.12
CA ASP A 41 3.30 -9.42 4.54
C ASP A 41 3.60 -10.76 5.23
N MET A 42 4.88 -11.07 5.41
CA MET A 42 5.32 -12.33 6.04
C MET A 42 4.85 -12.50 7.48
N SER A 43 4.53 -11.41 8.19
CA SER A 43 4.04 -11.50 9.57
C SER A 43 2.71 -12.28 9.66
N LYS A 44 1.93 -12.30 8.57
CA LYS A 44 0.67 -13.05 8.46
C LYS A 44 0.86 -14.56 8.26
N TYR A 45 2.06 -14.99 7.86
CA TYR A 45 2.34 -16.38 7.50
C TYR A 45 3.34 -17.06 8.45
N LEU A 46 3.97 -16.30 9.35
CA LEU A 46 4.86 -16.85 10.37
C LEU A 46 4.06 -17.31 11.61
N PRO A 47 4.23 -18.56 12.06
CA PRO A 47 3.70 -18.99 13.35
C PRO A 47 4.19 -18.07 14.48
N PRO A 48 3.35 -17.72 15.48
CA PRO A 48 3.72 -16.79 16.56
C PRO A 48 5.00 -17.18 17.31
N MET A 49 5.27 -18.47 17.45
CA MET A 49 6.47 -18.98 18.11
C MET A 49 7.75 -18.71 17.32
N LEU A 50 7.67 -18.59 16.00
CA LEU A 50 8.80 -18.35 15.11
C LEU A 50 9.01 -16.86 14.81
N ALA A 51 7.97 -16.03 14.94
CA ALA A 51 8.05 -14.60 14.69
C ALA A 51 9.12 -13.89 15.54
N ALA A 52 9.29 -14.30 16.81
CA ALA A 52 10.28 -13.70 17.70
C ALA A 52 11.74 -14.09 17.37
N GLN A 53 11.96 -15.24 16.71
CA GLN A 53 13.29 -15.75 16.38
C GLN A 53 13.69 -15.47 14.93
N LEU A 54 12.71 -15.49 14.02
CA LEU A 54 12.91 -15.25 12.59
C LEU A 54 12.65 -13.79 12.20
N GLY A 55 12.12 -12.93 13.08
CA GLY A 55 11.83 -11.54 12.74
C GLY A 55 13.04 -10.78 12.18
N GLY A 56 14.24 -11.00 12.72
CA GLY A 56 15.47 -10.41 12.19
C GLY A 56 15.95 -11.06 10.88
N LEU A 57 15.95 -12.40 10.82
CA LEU A 57 16.39 -13.18 9.65
C LEU A 57 15.46 -13.04 8.44
N ALA A 58 14.16 -12.92 8.66
CA ALA A 58 13.16 -12.70 7.63
C ALA A 58 13.26 -11.28 7.05
N SER A 59 13.55 -10.27 7.89
CA SER A 59 13.85 -8.91 7.42
C SER A 59 15.13 -8.86 6.57
N GLU A 60 16.17 -9.60 6.96
CA GLU A 60 17.41 -9.67 6.16
C GLU A 60 17.23 -10.44 4.85
N MET A 61 16.48 -11.55 4.84
CA MET A 61 16.28 -12.38 3.65
C MET A 61 15.33 -11.77 2.61
N ILE A 62 14.38 -10.93 3.01
CA ILE A 62 13.32 -10.39 2.14
C ILE A 62 13.51 -8.88 1.90
N GLY A 63 14.61 -8.32 2.42
CA GLY A 63 14.84 -6.87 2.47
C GLY A 63 13.81 -6.17 3.37
N ASP A 64 13.94 -4.85 3.48
CA ASP A 64 13.07 -3.93 4.25
C ASP A 64 11.61 -3.85 3.72
N GLY A 65 11.00 -4.98 3.37
CA GLY A 65 9.64 -5.07 2.83
C GLY A 65 9.53 -4.80 1.33
N GLY A 66 10.65 -4.79 0.60
CA GLY A 66 10.71 -4.53 -0.85
C GLY A 66 10.15 -5.66 -1.74
N GLY A 67 10.07 -6.89 -1.20
CA GLY A 67 9.57 -8.05 -1.97
C GLY A 67 10.55 -8.54 -3.04
N SER A 68 11.81 -8.09 -2.99
CA SER A 68 12.93 -8.51 -3.83
C SER A 68 13.89 -9.38 -3.01
N PHE A 69 14.30 -10.53 -3.52
CA PHE A 69 15.28 -11.39 -2.83
C PHE A 69 15.99 -12.37 -3.78
N ALA A 70 17.10 -12.94 -3.29
CA ALA A 70 17.82 -14.03 -3.93
C ALA A 70 17.55 -15.36 -3.21
N ALA A 71 17.36 -16.43 -3.96
CA ALA A 71 17.15 -17.77 -3.46
C ALA A 71 18.04 -18.78 -4.23
N PRO A 72 19.02 -19.42 -3.58
CA PRO A 72 19.46 -19.20 -2.19
C PRO A 72 20.16 -17.83 -2.00
N PRO A 73 20.14 -17.25 -0.78
CA PRO A 73 20.73 -15.93 -0.52
C PRO A 73 22.26 -15.91 -0.63
N ILE A 74 22.90 -17.05 -0.40
CA ILE A 74 24.30 -17.29 -0.74
C ILE A 74 24.28 -18.09 -2.05
N PRO A 75 24.84 -17.55 -3.15
CA PRO A 75 24.94 -18.28 -4.41
C PRO A 75 25.65 -19.63 -4.25
N GLU A 76 25.16 -20.65 -4.96
CA GLU A 76 25.67 -22.02 -4.90
C GLU A 76 26.64 -22.30 -6.03
N GLU A 77 27.62 -23.17 -5.79
CA GLU A 77 28.57 -23.59 -6.82
C GLU A 77 27.89 -24.37 -7.94
N VAL A 78 28.22 -24.02 -9.19
CA VAL A 78 27.73 -24.70 -10.38
C VAL A 78 28.90 -25.07 -11.29
N GLU A 79 28.81 -26.23 -11.93
CA GLU A 79 29.89 -26.73 -12.80
C GLU A 79 29.96 -25.96 -14.13
N SER A 80 28.83 -25.45 -14.61
CA SER A 80 28.68 -24.85 -15.94
C SER A 80 27.45 -23.96 -16.01
N ILE A 81 27.51 -22.92 -16.86
CA ILE A 81 26.39 -21.99 -17.09
C ILE A 81 25.42 -22.50 -18.14
N GLU A 82 25.82 -23.43 -19.00
CA GLU A 82 25.04 -23.92 -20.14
C GLU A 82 23.67 -24.50 -19.73
N PRO A 83 23.56 -25.35 -18.68
CA PRO A 83 22.27 -25.83 -18.20
C PRO A 83 21.37 -24.70 -17.68
N LEU A 84 21.97 -23.71 -16.99
CA LEU A 84 21.23 -22.56 -16.44
C LEU A 84 20.73 -21.65 -17.55
N ARG A 85 21.56 -21.40 -18.57
CA ARG A 85 21.20 -20.63 -19.75
C ARG A 85 20.04 -21.30 -20.49
N HIS A 86 20.13 -22.61 -20.72
CA HIS A 86 19.04 -23.37 -21.34
C HIS A 86 17.74 -23.30 -20.52
N LEU A 87 17.85 -23.39 -19.19
CA LEU A 87 16.71 -23.27 -18.29
C LEU A 87 16.07 -21.87 -18.35
N ALA A 88 16.89 -20.81 -18.43
CA ALA A 88 16.42 -19.44 -18.59
C ALA A 88 15.61 -19.27 -19.90
N GLU A 89 16.08 -19.85 -21.01
CA GLU A 89 15.33 -19.82 -22.28
C GLU A 89 13.99 -20.55 -22.18
N LEU A 90 13.96 -21.76 -21.60
CA LEU A 90 12.74 -22.56 -21.47
C LEU A 90 11.68 -21.88 -20.61
N ARG A 91 12.10 -21.23 -19.53
CA ARG A 91 11.21 -20.56 -18.58
C ARG A 91 10.86 -19.13 -19.01
N GLY A 92 11.66 -18.57 -19.90
CA GLY A 92 11.61 -17.17 -20.24
C GLY A 92 12.10 -16.29 -19.10
N ASP A 93 13.09 -16.72 -18.31
CA ASP A 93 13.73 -15.91 -17.28
C ASP A 93 14.71 -14.90 -17.94
N ASP A 94 15.15 -13.88 -17.19
CA ASP A 94 16.38 -13.17 -17.56
C ASP A 94 17.59 -14.02 -17.14
N PHE A 95 18.67 -13.99 -17.91
CA PHE A 95 19.94 -14.63 -17.57
C PHE A 95 21.01 -13.56 -17.45
N VAL A 96 21.53 -13.39 -16.23
CA VAL A 96 22.29 -12.20 -15.85
C VAL A 96 23.62 -12.60 -15.21
N TRP A 97 24.70 -11.96 -15.64
CA TRP A 97 25.99 -12.04 -14.98
C TRP A 97 26.16 -10.89 -13.99
N GLY A 98 26.44 -11.24 -12.74
CA GLY A 98 26.57 -10.32 -11.61
C GLY A 98 28.00 -9.90 -11.27
N GLY A 99 28.99 -10.26 -12.09
CA GLY A 99 30.40 -9.92 -11.83
C GLY A 99 31.23 -11.07 -11.26
N ASP A 100 32.49 -10.78 -10.97
CA ASP A 100 33.39 -11.74 -10.32
C ASP A 100 33.13 -11.84 -8.82
N MET A 101 33.24 -13.06 -8.30
CA MET A 101 33.05 -13.38 -6.89
C MET A 101 34.18 -14.28 -6.39
N VAL A 102 34.63 -14.05 -5.16
CA VAL A 102 35.68 -14.86 -4.54
C VAL A 102 35.04 -16.08 -3.87
N LEU A 103 35.38 -17.27 -4.34
CA LEU A 103 34.95 -18.53 -3.73
C LEU A 103 35.42 -18.64 -2.27
N GLY A 104 34.57 -19.21 -1.42
CA GLY A 104 34.90 -19.52 -0.02
C GLY A 104 34.68 -18.37 0.97
N ASP A 105 34.41 -17.14 0.51
CA ASP A 105 33.97 -16.04 1.39
C ASP A 105 32.45 -15.89 1.35
N LEU A 106 31.77 -16.62 2.23
CA LEU A 106 30.31 -16.66 2.32
C LEU A 106 29.72 -15.26 2.60
N GLN A 107 30.40 -14.44 3.41
CA GLN A 107 29.88 -13.11 3.73
C GLN A 107 30.01 -12.16 2.54
N ALA A 108 31.11 -12.23 1.80
CA ALA A 108 31.25 -11.46 0.56
C ALA A 108 30.24 -11.91 -0.50
N ALA A 109 30.04 -13.22 -0.66
CA ALA A 109 29.09 -13.77 -1.61
C ALA A 109 27.65 -13.29 -1.32
N MET A 110 27.23 -13.35 -0.05
CA MET A 110 25.91 -12.86 0.36
C MET A 110 25.76 -11.36 0.09
N ARG A 111 26.75 -10.53 0.45
CA ARG A 111 26.69 -9.08 0.20
C ARG A 111 26.56 -8.75 -1.29
N GLN A 112 27.37 -9.38 -2.13
CA GLN A 112 27.33 -9.18 -3.57
C GLN A 112 26.00 -9.65 -4.18
N ALA A 113 25.44 -10.77 -3.70
CA ALA A 113 24.11 -11.22 -4.12
C ALA A 113 23.03 -10.20 -3.74
N THR A 114 23.06 -9.66 -2.52
CA THR A 114 22.14 -8.60 -2.09
C THR A 114 22.30 -7.32 -2.93
N GLU A 115 23.53 -6.89 -3.22
CA GLU A 115 23.78 -5.75 -4.11
C GLU A 115 23.21 -5.99 -5.52
N ALA A 116 23.31 -7.21 -6.04
CA ALA A 116 22.77 -7.57 -7.36
C ALA A 116 21.24 -7.55 -7.38
N VAL A 117 20.60 -8.04 -6.30
CA VAL A 117 19.15 -7.97 -6.14
C VAL A 117 18.68 -6.52 -6.17
N HIS A 118 19.34 -5.61 -5.44
CA HIS A 118 18.98 -4.19 -5.42
C HIS A 118 19.19 -3.49 -6.77
N GLU A 119 20.25 -3.84 -7.50
CA GLU A 119 20.49 -3.30 -8.84
C GLU A 119 19.40 -3.77 -9.82
N TYR A 120 19.09 -5.08 -9.81
CA TYR A 120 18.03 -5.64 -10.65
C TYR A 120 16.65 -5.06 -10.29
N GLU A 121 16.38 -4.85 -9.00
CA GLU A 121 15.18 -4.18 -8.52
C GLU A 121 15.06 -2.74 -9.04
N THR A 122 16.16 -1.99 -9.00
CA THR A 122 16.21 -0.63 -9.53
C THR A 122 15.87 -0.59 -11.03
N LEU A 123 16.40 -1.53 -11.81
CA LEU A 123 16.09 -1.67 -13.24
C LEU A 123 14.60 -1.99 -13.45
N TYR A 124 14.07 -2.93 -12.67
CA TYR A 124 12.66 -3.32 -12.76
C TYR A 124 11.71 -2.17 -12.39
N GLN A 125 12.01 -1.44 -11.31
CA GLN A 125 11.19 -0.31 -10.90
C GLN A 125 11.17 0.78 -11.97
N ARG A 126 12.33 1.09 -12.59
CA ARG A 126 12.38 2.03 -13.72
C ARG A 126 11.50 1.59 -14.89
N TYR A 127 11.50 0.30 -15.23
CA TYR A 127 10.66 -0.23 -16.29
C TYR A 127 9.17 -0.13 -15.96
N VAL A 128 8.77 -0.47 -14.73
CA VAL A 128 7.39 -0.36 -14.25
C VAL A 128 6.93 1.11 -14.21
N ASP A 129 7.77 2.02 -13.75
CA ASP A 129 7.47 3.46 -13.70
C ASP A 129 7.33 4.06 -15.11
N ALA A 130 8.13 3.59 -16.06
CA ALA A 130 8.04 3.99 -17.47
C ALA A 130 6.85 3.35 -18.20
N ASN A 131 6.31 2.24 -17.68
CA ASN A 131 5.20 1.49 -18.25
C ASN A 131 4.11 1.28 -17.19
N PRO A 132 3.45 2.36 -16.73
CA PRO A 132 2.42 2.26 -15.71
C PRO A 132 1.35 1.28 -16.17
N GLN A 133 0.96 0.36 -15.28
CA GLN A 133 -0.06 -0.64 -15.55
C GLN A 133 -1.28 0.03 -16.19
N PRO A 134 -1.86 -0.54 -17.27
CA PRO A 134 -3.10 -0.03 -17.80
C PRO A 134 -4.12 -0.08 -16.66
N SER A 135 -4.55 1.10 -16.21
CA SER A 135 -5.64 1.20 -15.25
C SER A 135 -6.79 0.35 -15.80
N PRO A 136 -7.44 -0.51 -14.99
CA PRO A 136 -8.56 -1.30 -15.44
C PRO A 136 -9.55 -0.34 -16.09
N SER A 137 -9.71 -0.48 -17.40
CA SER A 137 -10.46 0.46 -18.21
C SER A 137 -11.90 0.38 -17.76
N ALA A 138 -12.36 1.34 -16.97
CA ALA A 138 -13.79 1.56 -16.81
C ALA A 138 -14.35 1.83 -18.22
N PRO A 139 -15.48 1.23 -18.61
CA PRO A 139 -16.06 1.47 -19.92
C PRO A 139 -16.38 2.97 -20.07
N GLY A 140 -15.67 3.60 -21.00
CA GLY A 140 -15.96 4.89 -21.64
C GLY A 140 -16.64 5.96 -20.80
N ARG A 141 -15.86 6.83 -20.15
CA ARG A 141 -16.22 8.25 -20.05
C ARG A 141 -14.96 9.10 -19.90
N SER A 142 -14.56 9.69 -21.00
CA SER A 142 -13.59 10.78 -21.06
C SER A 142 -14.05 11.93 -20.17
N LEU A 143 -13.28 12.24 -19.12
CA LEU A 143 -13.28 13.53 -18.44
C LEU A 143 -11.81 13.95 -18.21
N PRO A 144 -11.50 15.25 -18.24
CA PRO A 144 -10.15 15.75 -18.41
C PRO A 144 -9.28 15.53 -17.18
N SER A 145 -7.99 15.42 -17.44
CA SER A 145 -6.90 15.51 -16.48
C SER A 145 -7.11 16.64 -15.45
N ASP A 146 -7.25 16.26 -14.18
CA ASP A 146 -6.75 17.06 -13.08
C ASP A 146 -5.77 16.19 -12.27
N ALA A 147 -4.52 16.63 -12.27
CA ALA A 147 -3.45 16.02 -11.52
C ALA A 147 -3.60 16.40 -10.05
N GLY A 148 -3.87 15.41 -9.20
CA GLY A 148 -3.77 15.57 -7.75
C GLY A 148 -4.89 14.89 -6.97
N ASP A 149 -5.02 13.55 -7.03
CA ASP A 149 -5.73 12.83 -5.97
C ASP A 149 -5.45 11.32 -5.90
N THR A 150 -4.18 10.91 -6.03
CA THR A 150 -3.80 9.49 -5.98
C THR A 150 -4.11 8.84 -4.63
N SER A 151 -4.12 9.62 -3.54
CA SER A 151 -4.41 9.12 -2.18
C SER A 151 -5.90 8.81 -1.98
N GLY A 152 -6.79 9.72 -2.43
CA GLY A 152 -8.24 9.50 -2.38
C GLY A 152 -8.69 8.30 -3.20
N SER A 153 -8.01 8.03 -4.33
CA SER A 153 -8.30 6.88 -5.19
C SER A 153 -7.98 5.52 -4.54
N VAL A 154 -6.92 5.41 -3.73
CA VAL A 154 -6.57 4.15 -3.04
C VAL A 154 -7.50 3.92 -1.86
N GLN A 155 -7.75 4.94 -1.05
CA GLN A 155 -8.65 4.86 0.11
C GLN A 155 -10.08 4.49 -0.31
N GLN A 156 -10.57 5.02 -1.43
CA GLN A 156 -11.89 4.66 -1.96
C GLN A 156 -12.01 3.16 -2.29
N VAL A 157 -10.96 2.55 -2.83
CA VAL A 157 -10.93 1.10 -3.11
C VAL A 157 -10.91 0.30 -1.81
N VAL A 158 -10.10 0.71 -0.83
CA VAL A 158 -10.05 0.06 0.49
C VAL A 158 -11.41 0.08 1.18
N TYR A 159 -12.06 1.25 1.23
CA TYR A 159 -13.40 1.38 1.81
C TYR A 159 -14.44 0.56 1.04
N GLY A 160 -14.31 0.44 -0.28
CA GLY A 160 -15.16 -0.43 -1.11
C GLY A 160 -15.15 -1.91 -0.69
N LEU A 161 -14.05 -2.40 -0.11
CA LEU A 161 -13.87 -3.79 0.32
C LEU A 161 -14.28 -4.05 1.78
N MET A 162 -14.46 -3.00 2.58
CA MET A 162 -14.84 -3.11 4.00
C MET A 162 -16.31 -3.49 4.18
N SER A 163 -16.61 -4.19 5.28
CA SER A 163 -17.99 -4.37 5.73
C SER A 163 -18.58 -3.04 6.21
N ASP A 164 -19.92 -2.90 6.23
CA ASP A 164 -20.56 -1.69 6.77
C ASP A 164 -20.14 -1.41 8.23
N ARG A 165 -19.91 -2.47 9.03
CA ARG A 165 -19.42 -2.35 10.41
C ARG A 165 -18.01 -1.76 10.48
N ASP A 166 -17.10 -2.22 9.62
CA ASP A 166 -15.72 -1.73 9.60
C ASP A 166 -15.64 -0.29 9.07
N ARG A 167 -16.48 0.06 8.08
CA ARG A 167 -16.62 1.44 7.60
C ARG A 167 -17.09 2.38 8.70
N LEU A 168 -18.02 1.96 9.55
CA LEU A 168 -18.48 2.78 10.68
C LEU A 168 -17.43 2.92 11.80
N ALA A 169 -16.62 1.88 12.03
CA ALA A 169 -15.48 1.95 12.92
C ALA A 169 -14.45 2.98 12.43
N GLU A 170 -14.11 2.94 11.14
CA GLU A 170 -13.21 3.92 10.53
C GLU A 170 -13.81 5.32 10.51
N LEU A 171 -15.12 5.46 10.24
CA LEU A 171 -15.83 6.74 10.30
C LEU A 171 -15.70 7.38 11.68
N SER A 172 -15.86 6.58 12.74
CA SER A 172 -15.76 7.04 14.13
C SER A 172 -14.35 7.55 14.44
N LYS A 173 -13.33 6.81 13.98
CA LYS A 173 -11.93 7.20 14.13
C LYS A 173 -11.63 8.51 13.39
N LEU A 174 -12.02 8.63 12.12
CA LEU A 174 -11.79 9.84 11.33
C LEU A 174 -12.54 11.05 11.88
N VAL A 175 -13.77 10.87 12.39
CA VAL A 175 -14.50 11.94 13.07
C VAL A 175 -13.73 12.40 14.31
N TRP A 176 -13.26 11.47 15.13
CA TRP A 176 -12.44 11.81 16.31
C TRP A 176 -11.14 12.54 15.93
N THR A 177 -10.41 12.04 14.93
CA THR A 177 -9.18 12.67 14.44
C THR A 177 -9.45 14.08 13.92
N MET A 178 -10.55 14.29 13.19
CA MET A 178 -10.97 15.62 12.72
C MET A 178 -11.22 16.56 13.90
N ARG A 179 -11.95 16.11 14.94
CA ARG A 179 -12.21 16.92 16.13
C ARG A 179 -10.92 17.31 16.83
N PHE A 180 -10.03 16.35 17.03
CA PHE A 180 -8.72 16.60 17.63
C PHE A 180 -7.90 17.61 16.82
N ALA A 181 -7.85 17.47 15.49
CA ALA A 181 -7.13 18.39 14.61
C ALA A 181 -7.66 19.83 14.69
N LEU A 182 -8.98 20.00 14.76
CA LEU A 182 -9.61 21.32 14.93
C LEU A 182 -9.30 21.93 16.30
N GLU A 183 -9.33 21.12 17.37
CA GLU A 183 -8.98 21.56 18.73
C GLU A 183 -7.51 21.94 18.85
N SER A 184 -6.61 21.20 18.18
CA SER A 184 -5.18 21.45 18.16
C SER A 184 -4.74 22.49 17.13
N GLN A 185 -5.67 23.04 16.33
CA GLN A 185 -5.40 23.95 15.22
C GLN A 185 -4.40 23.40 14.19
N ASP A 186 -4.40 22.08 13.98
CA ASP A 186 -3.57 21.41 12.97
C ASP A 186 -4.32 21.37 11.64
N GLU A 187 -4.15 22.42 10.84
CA GLU A 187 -4.82 22.56 9.53
C GLU A 187 -4.42 21.47 8.53
N ALA A 188 -3.18 20.98 8.61
CA ALA A 188 -2.69 19.94 7.71
C ALA A 188 -3.38 18.60 8.00
N LEU A 189 -3.44 18.21 9.28
CA LEU A 189 -4.16 17.02 9.73
C LEU A 189 -5.66 17.13 9.48
N ALA A 190 -6.25 18.32 9.65
CA ALA A 190 -7.65 18.57 9.38
C ALA A 190 -7.98 18.36 7.89
N GLU A 191 -7.17 18.88 6.97
CA GLU A 191 -7.43 18.73 5.54
C GLU A 191 -7.22 17.29 5.07
N GLU A 192 -6.17 16.61 5.54
CA GLU A 192 -5.95 15.18 5.24
C GLU A 192 -7.13 14.32 5.73
N THR A 193 -7.60 14.59 6.95
CA THR A 193 -8.75 13.88 7.53
C THR A 193 -10.05 14.20 6.78
N ASN A 194 -10.20 15.43 6.27
CA ASN A 194 -11.35 15.83 5.46
C ASN A 194 -11.41 15.05 4.13
N VAL A 195 -10.27 14.91 3.43
CA VAL A 195 -10.15 14.11 2.21
C VAL A 195 -10.54 12.65 2.49
N SER A 196 -10.03 12.09 3.59
CA SER A 196 -10.34 10.71 4.01
C SER A 196 -11.83 10.53 4.34
N LEU A 197 -12.45 11.45 5.08
CA LEU A 197 -13.89 11.45 5.37
C LEU A 197 -14.73 11.57 4.10
N GLN A 198 -14.30 12.35 3.12
CA GLN A 198 -14.99 12.47 1.83
C GLN A 198 -14.92 11.16 1.04
N ALA A 199 -13.76 10.50 0.99
CA ALA A 199 -13.61 9.21 0.34
C ALA A 199 -14.47 8.12 1.01
N LEU A 200 -14.46 8.06 2.35
CA LEU A 200 -15.29 7.12 3.12
C LEU A 200 -16.78 7.40 2.94
N GLY A 201 -17.18 8.67 2.96
CA GLY A 201 -18.56 9.10 2.73
C GLY A 201 -19.12 8.65 1.38
N LYS A 202 -18.29 8.62 0.33
CA LYS A 202 -18.67 8.09 -1.00
C LYS A 202 -18.85 6.56 -1.02
N ALA A 203 -18.17 5.84 -0.13
CA ALA A 203 -18.24 4.38 -0.04
C ALA A 203 -19.37 3.88 0.89
N LEU A 204 -19.89 4.75 1.77
CA LEU A 204 -20.98 4.42 2.68
C LEU A 204 -22.35 4.40 1.96
N PRO A 205 -23.25 3.47 2.34
CA PRO A 205 -24.64 3.54 1.93
C PRO A 205 -25.29 4.88 2.30
N GLU A 206 -26.14 5.41 1.41
CA GLU A 206 -26.75 6.74 1.53
C GLU A 206 -27.50 6.94 2.86
N ARG A 207 -28.11 5.87 3.41
CA ARG A 207 -28.82 5.88 4.71
C ARG A 207 -27.95 6.32 5.90
N PHE A 208 -26.63 6.19 5.81
CA PHE A 208 -25.68 6.62 6.85
C PHE A 208 -25.33 8.11 6.78
N TRP A 209 -25.79 8.84 5.76
CA TRP A 209 -25.60 10.29 5.64
C TRP A 209 -24.15 10.77 5.79
N GLY A 210 -23.20 10.08 5.14
CA GLY A 210 -21.76 10.35 5.29
C GLY A 210 -21.36 11.82 5.08
N GLU A 211 -22.01 12.54 4.16
CA GLU A 211 -21.73 13.97 3.95
C GLU A 211 -22.20 14.85 5.13
N ARG A 212 -23.30 14.49 5.80
CA ARG A 212 -23.76 15.21 7.00
C ARG A 212 -22.80 14.98 8.17
N VAL A 213 -22.31 13.74 8.32
CA VAL A 213 -21.26 13.40 9.31
C VAL A 213 -20.01 14.23 9.04
N ARG A 214 -19.51 14.25 7.79
CA ARG A 214 -18.32 15.01 7.40
C ARG A 214 -18.48 16.49 7.69
N ARG A 215 -19.62 17.09 7.33
CA ARG A 215 -19.89 18.51 7.58
C ARG A 215 -19.90 18.84 9.08
N ALA A 216 -20.58 18.02 9.89
CA ALA A 216 -20.62 18.22 11.33
C ALA A 216 -19.24 18.05 11.98
N ALA A 217 -18.45 17.07 11.52
CA ALA A 217 -17.10 16.85 12.03
C ALA A 217 -16.17 18.07 11.79
N ARG A 218 -16.35 18.78 10.67
CA ARG A 218 -15.57 19.97 10.30
C ARG A 218 -16.00 21.26 10.99
N ASP A 219 -17.20 21.30 11.56
CA ASP A 219 -17.71 22.49 12.24
C ASP A 219 -17.04 22.59 13.61
N SER A 220 -16.14 23.56 13.78
CA SER A 220 -15.36 23.74 15.01
C SER A 220 -16.18 24.16 16.23
N SER A 221 -17.48 24.46 16.07
CA SER A 221 -18.36 24.78 17.20
C SER A 221 -18.69 23.57 18.08
N ASP A 222 -19.17 23.85 19.29
CA ASP A 222 -19.70 22.83 20.21
C ASP A 222 -20.95 22.13 19.62
N ALA A 223 -21.76 22.88 18.86
CA ALA A 223 -22.90 22.32 18.15
C ALA A 223 -22.45 21.32 17.08
N GLY A 224 -21.40 21.65 16.32
CA GLY A 224 -20.75 20.75 15.36
C GLY A 224 -20.22 19.47 16.00
N ALA A 225 -19.56 19.58 17.15
CA ALA A 225 -19.06 18.45 17.94
C ALA A 225 -20.19 17.48 18.31
N ARG A 226 -21.27 18.03 18.86
CA ARG A 226 -22.41 17.26 19.33
C ARG A 226 -23.21 16.66 18.17
N LEU A 227 -23.35 17.39 17.06
CA LEU A 227 -23.93 16.85 15.83
C LEU A 227 -23.11 15.68 15.27
N ALA A 228 -21.78 15.79 15.24
CA ALA A 228 -20.92 14.72 14.74
C ALA A 228 -21.08 13.43 15.57
N GLN A 229 -21.13 13.57 16.90
CA GLN A 229 -21.41 12.45 17.81
C GLN A 229 -22.77 11.80 17.53
N LEU A 230 -23.84 12.61 17.45
CA LEU A 230 -25.20 12.11 17.20
C LEU A 230 -25.31 11.40 15.85
N TYR A 231 -24.65 11.91 14.80
CA TYR A 231 -24.65 11.25 13.50
C TYR A 231 -23.92 9.89 13.53
N VAL A 232 -22.77 9.79 14.21
CA VAL A 232 -22.05 8.53 14.34
C VAL A 232 -22.86 7.51 15.14
N GLU A 233 -23.47 7.93 16.26
CA GLU A 233 -24.34 7.07 17.07
C GLU A 233 -25.55 6.56 16.28
N ARG A 234 -26.18 7.45 15.51
CA ARG A 234 -27.28 7.09 14.59
C ARG A 234 -26.85 6.02 13.59
N CYS A 235 -25.64 6.11 13.05
CA CYS A 235 -25.13 5.10 12.13
C CYS A 235 -25.01 3.71 12.78
N TYR A 236 -24.54 3.62 14.02
CA TYR A 236 -24.51 2.34 14.73
C TYR A 236 -25.91 1.81 15.02
N LYS A 237 -26.86 2.67 15.41
CA LYS A 237 -28.26 2.26 15.62
C LYS A 237 -28.96 1.79 14.36
N LEU A 238 -28.63 2.38 13.21
CA LEU A 238 -29.06 1.87 11.91
C LEU A 238 -28.47 0.50 11.58
N LEU A 239 -27.20 0.26 11.92
CA LEU A 239 -26.56 -1.04 11.69
C LEU A 239 -27.16 -2.15 12.60
N GLU A 240 -27.57 -1.78 13.81
CA GLU A 240 -28.24 -2.66 14.79
C GLU A 240 -29.75 -2.85 14.49
N GLU A 241 -30.28 -2.18 13.47
CA GLU A 241 -31.72 -2.15 13.12
C GLU A 241 -32.62 -1.62 14.25
N ASP A 242 -32.08 -0.81 15.16
CA ASP A 242 -32.81 -0.17 16.26
C ASP A 242 -33.46 1.15 15.80
N PHE A 243 -34.53 1.02 15.01
CA PHE A 243 -35.21 2.17 14.39
C PHE A 243 -35.84 3.13 15.42
N ALA A 244 -36.20 2.64 16.61
CA ALA A 244 -36.74 3.49 17.67
C ALA A 244 -35.65 4.44 18.20
N ALA A 245 -34.45 3.93 18.47
CA ALA A 245 -33.32 4.77 18.86
C ALA A 245 -32.88 5.71 17.73
N VAL A 246 -32.91 5.26 16.47
CA VAL A 246 -32.64 6.13 15.31
C VAL A 246 -33.58 7.32 15.26
N GLN A 247 -34.89 7.11 15.47
CA GLN A 247 -35.87 8.20 15.46
C GLN A 247 -35.58 9.22 16.58
N MET A 248 -35.29 8.76 17.80
CA MET A 248 -34.94 9.65 18.92
C MET A 248 -33.67 10.46 18.64
N LEU A 249 -32.68 9.87 17.98
CA LEU A 249 -31.45 10.56 17.58
C LEU A 249 -31.72 11.58 16.47
N GLU A 250 -32.59 11.27 15.51
CA GLU A 250 -32.98 12.21 14.44
C GLU A 250 -33.73 13.43 14.97
N GLU A 251 -34.60 13.27 15.97
CA GLU A 251 -35.27 14.38 16.65
C GLU A 251 -34.26 15.29 17.37
N GLN A 252 -33.27 14.70 18.06
CA GLN A 252 -32.18 15.46 18.70
C GLN A 252 -31.30 16.20 17.67
N ILE A 253 -30.99 15.54 16.55
CA ILE A 253 -30.23 16.16 15.45
C ILE A 253 -31.00 17.35 14.87
N ALA A 254 -32.31 17.21 14.67
CA ALA A 254 -33.15 18.28 14.14
C ALA A 254 -33.22 19.48 15.08
N ALA A 255 -33.48 19.25 16.38
CA ALA A 255 -33.51 20.30 17.38
C ALA A 255 -32.18 21.08 17.46
N LEU A 256 -31.05 20.37 17.47
CA LEU A 256 -29.74 20.97 17.55
C LEU A 256 -29.34 21.72 16.26
N ALA A 257 -29.83 21.28 15.09
CA ALA A 257 -29.59 21.95 13.82
C ALA A 257 -30.40 23.24 13.66
N GLU A 258 -31.57 23.34 14.29
CA GLU A 258 -32.39 24.57 14.32
C GLU A 258 -31.83 25.66 15.26
N GLU A 259 -31.06 25.27 16.28
CA GLU A 259 -30.43 26.20 17.24
C GLU A 259 -29.14 26.86 16.71
N ALA A 260 -28.56 26.37 15.61
CA ALA A 260 -27.33 26.92 15.04
C ALA A 260 -27.62 28.19 14.19
N PRO A 261 -27.02 29.36 14.50
CA PRO A 261 -27.25 30.56 13.70
C PRO A 261 -26.67 30.40 12.28
N PRO A 262 -27.26 31.03 11.25
CA PRO A 262 -26.68 31.03 9.91
C PRO A 262 -25.32 31.75 9.96
N GLN A 263 -24.23 31.01 9.69
CA GLN A 263 -22.90 31.59 9.60
C GLN A 263 -22.89 32.65 8.50
N GLY A 264 -22.61 33.88 8.90
CA GLY A 264 -22.68 35.07 8.07
C GLY A 264 -21.72 35.05 6.89
N ASP A 265 -22.25 35.49 5.76
CA ASP A 265 -21.55 35.84 4.53
C ASP A 265 -20.50 36.93 4.82
N LEU A 266 -19.23 36.56 5.01
CA LEU A 266 -18.11 37.51 5.01
C LEU A 266 -17.69 37.77 3.56
N ARG A 267 -18.51 38.55 2.87
CA ARG A 267 -18.05 39.40 1.76
C ARG A 267 -17.62 40.75 2.32
N SER A 268 -16.30 40.96 2.40
CA SER A 268 -15.63 42.25 2.17
C SER A 268 -14.13 42.10 2.33
#